data_AF-A0A8J3MZQ8-F1
#
_entry.id   AF-A0A8J3MZQ8-F1
#
_cell.length_a   1.000
_cell.length_b   1.000
_cell.length_c   1.000
_cell.angle_alpha   90.00
_cell.angle_beta   90.00
_cell.angle_gamma   90.00
#
_symmetry.space_group_name_H-M   'P 1'
#
loop_
_entity.id
_entity.type
_entity.pdbx_description
1 polymer ?
#
loop_
_entity_poly.entity_id
_entity_poly.type
_entity_poly.pdbx_seq_one_letter_code
_entity_poly.pdbx_strand_id
1 'polypeptide(L)'
;MTQKPEEIEDLRVRRTRKLLQQAFIEITVEKGFAALTIRDITERAMVNRSTFYRHYLDKYDLLEQYMNEIYEMTEDQSASAEKQKPDSQGTSSGPLNLLKHIQQNAEFYRVMLGPKGDPYFAQRFRQNTEKRFRSLFATALKELQPDTLPIDLKLSCIAYAGMGATVWWLEQEQPCPPEQLAIWLGQLSSAIAGPSLKPNK
;
A
#
# COMPACT_ATOMS: atom_id res chain seq x y z
N MET A 1 6.83 23.60 -30.39
CA MET A 1 6.26 23.84 -29.05
C MET A 1 7.32 23.48 -28.02
N THR A 2 7.99 24.47 -27.45
CA THR A 2 9.04 24.29 -26.41
C THR A 2 8.38 24.28 -25.03
N GLN A 3 8.50 23.16 -24.31
CA GLN A 3 8.06 23.04 -22.91
C GLN A 3 8.83 24.02 -22.00
N LYS A 4 8.17 24.49 -20.94
CA LYS A 4 8.73 25.49 -20.00
C LYS A 4 9.88 24.87 -19.18
N PRO A 5 10.97 25.60 -18.85
CA PRO A 5 12.13 25.04 -18.13
C PRO A 5 11.79 24.28 -16.83
N GLU A 6 10.82 24.77 -16.06
CA GLU A 6 10.31 24.13 -14.83
C GLU A 6 9.62 22.77 -15.10
N GLU A 7 8.93 22.63 -16.22
CA GLU A 7 8.22 21.40 -16.62
C GLU A 7 9.22 20.30 -17.01
N ILE A 8 10.32 20.69 -17.67
CA ILE A 8 11.40 19.76 -18.05
C ILE A 8 12.16 19.27 -16.81
N GLU A 9 12.37 20.13 -15.82
CA GLU A 9 12.99 19.77 -14.56
C GLU A 9 12.13 18.78 -13.77
N ASP A 10 10.82 19.02 -13.65
CA ASP A 10 9.88 18.09 -13.01
C ASP A 10 9.88 16.71 -13.71
N LEU A 11 9.85 16.68 -15.04
CA LEU A 11 9.94 15.42 -15.80
C LEU A 11 11.23 14.63 -15.53
N ARG A 12 12.37 15.32 -15.42
CA ARG A 12 13.66 14.69 -15.09
C ARG A 12 13.66 14.15 -13.65
N VAL A 13 13.10 14.89 -12.71
CA VAL A 13 12.96 14.46 -11.30
C VAL A 13 12.11 13.20 -11.21
N ARG A 14 10.91 13.20 -11.82
CA ARG A 14 10.00 12.04 -11.82
C ARG A 14 10.62 10.81 -12.47
N ARG A 15 11.30 10.98 -13.61
CA ARG A 15 12.01 9.88 -14.29
C ARG A 15 13.08 9.27 -13.39
N THR A 16 13.85 10.11 -12.71
CA THR A 16 14.93 9.66 -11.82
C THR A 16 14.39 8.91 -10.61
N ARG A 17 13.31 9.41 -9.99
CA ARG A 17 12.61 8.71 -8.88
C ARG A 17 12.14 7.32 -9.31
N LYS A 18 11.49 7.20 -10.47
CA LYS A 18 11.04 5.90 -11.00
C LYS A 18 12.19 4.92 -11.21
N LEU A 19 13.31 5.37 -11.78
CA LEU A 19 14.49 4.52 -11.97
C LEU A 19 15.06 4.04 -10.62
N LEU A 20 15.15 4.93 -9.64
CA LEU A 20 15.62 4.61 -8.29
C LEU A 20 14.69 3.62 -7.57
N GLN A 21 13.38 3.82 -7.66
CA GLN A 21 12.38 2.91 -7.06
C GLN A 21 12.39 1.53 -7.72
N GLN A 22 12.45 1.48 -9.06
CA GLN A 22 12.54 0.23 -9.79
C GLN A 22 13.80 -0.56 -9.41
N ALA A 23 14.95 0.12 -9.38
CA ALA A 23 16.20 -0.46 -8.93
C ALA A 23 16.12 -0.96 -7.48
N PHE A 24 15.49 -0.18 -6.60
CA PHE A 24 15.27 -0.57 -5.20
C PHE A 24 14.44 -1.86 -5.07
N ILE A 25 13.34 -1.98 -5.83
CA ILE A 25 12.47 -3.17 -5.82
C ILE A 25 13.27 -4.40 -6.26
N GLU A 26 13.95 -4.33 -7.41
CA GLU A 26 14.72 -5.45 -7.96
C GLU A 26 15.84 -5.90 -7.02
N ILE A 27 16.62 -4.95 -6.52
CA ILE A 27 17.73 -5.22 -5.60
C ILE A 27 17.22 -5.79 -4.26
N THR A 28 16.04 -5.37 -3.81
CA THR A 28 15.40 -5.94 -2.63
C THR A 28 15.02 -7.40 -2.85
N VAL A 29 14.50 -7.75 -4.02
CA VAL A 29 14.17 -9.14 -4.37
C VAL A 29 15.45 -10.01 -4.42
N GLU A 30 16.54 -9.50 -4.99
CA GLU A 30 17.77 -10.26 -5.18
C GLU A 30 18.54 -10.60 -3.90
N LYS A 31 18.57 -9.71 -2.90
CA LYS A 31 19.38 -9.92 -1.68
C LYS A 31 18.70 -9.56 -0.36
N GLY A 32 17.46 -9.08 -0.41
CA GLY A 32 16.73 -8.61 0.76
C GLY A 32 17.06 -7.17 1.16
N PHE A 33 16.09 -6.54 1.82
CA PHE A 33 16.17 -5.14 2.24
C PHE A 33 17.27 -4.85 3.26
N ALA A 34 17.55 -5.79 4.17
CA ALA A 34 18.60 -5.60 5.17
C ALA A 34 19.99 -5.47 4.51
N ALA A 35 20.28 -6.30 3.50
CA ALA A 35 21.60 -6.40 2.87
C ALA A 35 21.84 -5.37 1.77
N LEU A 36 20.79 -4.78 1.18
CA LEU A 36 20.98 -3.79 0.12
C LEU A 36 21.63 -2.51 0.65
N THR A 37 22.41 -1.88 -0.23
CA THR A 37 23.08 -0.61 -0.01
C THR A 37 22.65 0.43 -1.05
N ILE A 38 22.89 1.70 -0.74
CA ILE A 38 22.65 2.82 -1.67
C ILE A 38 23.48 2.65 -2.95
N ARG A 39 24.71 2.11 -2.83
CA ARG A 39 25.57 1.83 -4.00
C ARG A 39 24.86 0.91 -4.98
N ASP A 40 24.29 -0.19 -4.47
CA ASP A 40 23.62 -1.19 -5.30
C ASP A 40 22.42 -0.60 -6.05
N ILE A 41 21.63 0.24 -5.36
CA ILE A 41 20.50 0.95 -5.97
C ILE A 41 21.01 1.89 -7.06
N THR A 42 22.04 2.69 -6.78
CA THR A 42 22.56 3.70 -7.71
C THR A 42 23.19 3.07 -8.95
N GLU A 43 23.91 1.96 -8.78
CA GLU A 43 24.51 1.20 -9.88
C GLU A 43 23.43 0.59 -10.77
N ARG A 44 22.40 -0.05 -10.17
CA ARG A 44 21.27 -0.62 -10.92
C ARG A 44 20.46 0.44 -11.67
N ALA A 45 20.19 1.58 -11.03
CA ALA A 45 19.46 2.68 -11.63
C ALA A 45 20.29 3.47 -12.67
N MET A 46 21.60 3.19 -12.79
CA MET A 46 22.55 3.94 -13.62
C MET A 46 22.55 5.44 -13.30
N VAL A 47 22.53 5.79 -12.01
CA VAL A 47 22.56 7.18 -11.55
C VAL A 47 23.71 7.41 -10.56
N ASN A 48 24.21 8.64 -10.51
CA ASN A 48 25.22 9.01 -9.53
C ASN A 48 24.67 8.96 -8.10
N ARG A 49 25.52 8.61 -7.14
CA ARG A 49 25.15 8.60 -5.71
C ARG A 49 24.69 9.97 -5.20
N SER A 50 25.26 11.07 -5.70
CA SER A 50 24.77 12.43 -5.40
C SER A 50 23.34 12.67 -5.90
N THR A 51 22.94 12.01 -6.99
CA THR A 51 21.56 12.07 -7.48
C THR A 51 20.60 11.33 -6.56
N PHE A 52 20.99 10.18 -5.99
CA PHE A 52 20.18 9.51 -4.96
C PHE A 52 19.91 10.45 -3.79
N TYR A 53 20.95 11.08 -3.24
CA TYR A 53 20.84 11.96 -2.06
C TYR A 53 20.06 13.25 -2.29
N ARG A 54 19.79 13.61 -3.54
CA ARG A 54 18.88 14.71 -3.88
C ARG A 54 17.41 14.32 -3.77
N HIS A 55 17.09 13.02 -3.78
CA HIS A 55 15.73 12.50 -3.68
C HIS A 55 15.45 11.83 -2.34
N TYR A 56 16.46 11.16 -1.75
CA TYR A 56 16.31 10.32 -0.57
C TYR A 56 17.47 10.49 0.40
N LEU A 57 17.18 10.54 1.69
CA LEU A 57 18.18 10.62 2.75
C LEU A 57 18.96 9.31 2.89
N ASP A 58 18.24 8.19 2.83
CA ASP A 58 18.76 6.82 2.89
C ASP A 58 17.77 5.82 2.28
N LYS A 59 18.01 4.52 2.47
CA LYS A 59 17.11 3.46 1.95
C LYS A 59 15.77 3.36 2.69
N TYR A 60 15.70 3.82 3.94
CA TYR A 60 14.45 3.84 4.72
C TYR A 60 13.56 5.00 4.27
N ASP A 61 14.14 6.17 3.99
CA ASP A 61 13.42 7.30 3.38
C ASP A 61 12.90 6.95 1.98
N LEU A 62 13.72 6.28 1.15
CA LEU A 62 13.24 5.76 -0.14
C LEU A 62 12.05 4.81 0.05
N LEU A 63 12.16 3.86 0.97
CA LEU A 63 11.10 2.91 1.28
C LEU A 63 9.82 3.62 1.72
N GLU A 64 9.93 4.59 2.61
CA GLU A 64 8.79 5.35 3.13
C GLU A 64 8.10 6.17 2.04
N GLN A 65 8.86 6.90 1.23
CA GLN A 65 8.32 7.65 0.10
C GLN A 65 7.66 6.72 -0.93
N TYR A 66 8.29 5.58 -1.24
CA TYR A 66 7.70 4.57 -2.11
C TYR A 66 6.37 4.06 -1.56
N MET A 67 6.30 3.71 -0.27
CA MET A 67 5.05 3.25 0.34
C MET A 67 3.97 4.33 0.28
N ASN A 68 4.29 5.57 0.63
CA ASN A 68 3.33 6.67 0.58
C ASN A 68 2.79 6.86 -0.84
N GLU A 69 3.66 6.87 -1.86
CA GLU A 69 3.25 6.95 -3.26
C GLU A 69 2.31 5.80 -3.66
N ILE A 70 2.56 4.56 -3.26
CA ILE A 70 1.67 3.44 -3.55
C ILE A 70 0.30 3.62 -2.89
N TYR A 71 0.27 4.06 -1.63
CA TYR A 71 -1.01 4.29 -0.94
C TYR A 71 -1.76 5.49 -1.51
N GLU A 72 -1.08 6.55 -1.96
CA GLU A 72 -1.70 7.68 -2.66
C GLU A 72 -2.23 7.28 -4.05
N MET A 73 -1.45 6.52 -4.83
CA MET A 73 -1.86 6.06 -6.17
C MET A 73 -3.01 5.06 -6.14
N THR A 74 -3.11 4.28 -5.06
CA THR A 74 -4.15 3.27 -4.88
C THR A 74 -5.26 3.75 -3.95
N GLU A 75 -5.21 5.01 -3.52
CA GLU A 75 -6.30 5.61 -2.75
C GLU A 75 -7.51 5.81 -3.65
N ASP A 76 -8.68 5.57 -3.07
CA ASP A 76 -9.93 5.74 -3.77
C ASP A 76 -10.30 7.23 -3.76
N GLN A 77 -9.95 7.95 -4.83
CA GLN A 77 -10.35 9.36 -4.98
C GLN A 77 -11.88 9.56 -5.02
N SER A 78 -12.65 8.47 -5.18
CA SER A 78 -14.11 8.52 -5.10
C SER A 78 -14.65 8.59 -3.66
N ALA A 79 -13.82 8.37 -2.63
CA ALA A 79 -14.24 8.61 -1.24
C ALA A 79 -14.49 10.10 -0.94
N SER A 80 -13.88 11.01 -1.73
CA SER A 80 -14.07 12.47 -1.65
C SER A 80 -15.16 13.02 -2.57
N ALA A 81 -15.69 12.24 -3.50
CA ALA A 81 -16.76 12.64 -4.40
C ALA A 81 -17.98 11.76 -4.13
N GLU A 82 -19.03 12.36 -3.58
CA GLU A 82 -20.33 11.71 -3.40
C GLU A 82 -20.70 10.79 -4.58
N LYS A 83 -21.05 9.54 -4.24
CA LYS A 83 -21.68 8.53 -5.10
C LYS A 83 -20.76 7.84 -6.10
N GLN A 84 -20.04 6.84 -5.63
CA GLN A 84 -20.15 5.53 -6.28
C GLN A 84 -20.60 4.53 -5.22
N LYS A 85 -21.77 3.92 -5.47
CA LYS A 85 -22.18 2.74 -4.73
C LYS A 85 -21.07 1.70 -4.90
N PRO A 86 -20.82 0.85 -3.89
CA PRO A 86 -20.13 -0.40 -4.16
C PRO A 86 -20.76 -1.02 -5.41
N ASP A 87 -19.97 -1.61 -6.28
CA ASP A 87 -20.55 -2.48 -7.30
C ASP A 87 -21.46 -3.52 -6.62
N SER A 88 -22.27 -4.25 -7.40
CA SER A 88 -23.16 -5.29 -6.86
C SER A 88 -22.45 -6.36 -6.01
N GLN A 89 -21.11 -6.32 -5.91
CA GLN A 89 -20.26 -7.21 -5.12
C GLN A 89 -19.60 -6.55 -3.89
N GLY A 90 -19.77 -5.24 -3.65
CA GLY A 90 -19.30 -4.59 -2.43
C GLY A 90 -17.85 -4.10 -2.45
N THR A 91 -17.18 -4.04 -3.61
CA THR A 91 -15.73 -3.77 -3.65
C THR A 91 -15.44 -2.28 -3.83
N SER A 92 -14.85 -1.61 -2.82
CA SER A 92 -14.26 -0.28 -2.97
C SER A 92 -13.01 -0.36 -3.87
N SER A 93 -12.80 0.61 -4.76
CA SER A 93 -11.74 0.52 -5.77
C SER A 93 -10.33 0.62 -5.17
N GLY A 94 -10.17 1.28 -4.02
CA GLY A 94 -8.87 1.50 -3.38
C GLY A 94 -8.13 0.22 -2.91
N PRO A 95 -8.73 -0.62 -2.04
CA PRO A 95 -8.15 -1.91 -1.64
C PRO A 95 -7.83 -2.83 -2.83
N LEU A 96 -8.70 -2.87 -3.85
CA LEU A 96 -8.46 -3.68 -5.05
C LEU A 96 -7.24 -3.17 -5.83
N ASN A 97 -7.09 -1.86 -6.01
CA ASN A 97 -5.94 -1.28 -6.69
C ASN A 97 -4.62 -1.60 -5.96
N LEU A 98 -4.63 -1.59 -4.61
CA LEU A 98 -3.49 -2.01 -3.81
C LEU A 98 -3.17 -3.50 -4.03
N LEU A 99 -4.17 -4.38 -4.04
CA LEU A 99 -3.96 -5.80 -4.31
C LEU A 99 -3.42 -6.07 -5.72
N LYS A 100 -3.87 -5.31 -6.73
CA LYS A 100 -3.33 -5.38 -8.10
C LYS A 100 -1.87 -4.97 -8.15
N HIS A 101 -1.51 -3.88 -7.46
CA HIS A 101 -0.12 -3.46 -7.36
C HIS A 101 0.74 -4.50 -6.63
N ILE A 102 0.22 -5.09 -5.53
CA ILE A 102 0.89 -6.18 -4.81
C ILE A 102 1.09 -7.37 -5.73
N GLN A 103 0.11 -7.72 -6.58
CA GLN A 103 0.25 -8.81 -7.53
C GLN A 103 1.37 -8.57 -8.55
N GLN A 104 1.45 -7.36 -9.09
CA GLN A 104 2.47 -6.99 -10.08
C GLN A 104 3.88 -7.01 -9.48
N ASN A 105 4.01 -6.82 -8.17
CA ASN A 105 5.28 -6.77 -7.45
C ASN A 105 5.39 -7.87 -6.38
N ALA A 106 4.78 -9.04 -6.63
CA ALA A 106 4.56 -10.05 -5.60
C ALA A 106 5.86 -10.54 -4.94
N GLU A 107 6.95 -10.68 -5.69
CA GLU A 107 8.25 -11.09 -5.15
C GLU A 107 8.79 -10.09 -4.12
N PHE A 108 8.67 -8.79 -4.40
CA PHE A 108 9.07 -7.75 -3.48
C PHE A 108 8.26 -7.81 -2.18
N TYR A 109 6.92 -7.89 -2.28
CA TYR A 109 6.08 -7.97 -1.09
C TYR A 109 6.29 -9.28 -0.32
N ARG A 110 6.57 -10.40 -0.99
CA ARG A 110 6.90 -11.67 -0.33
C ARG A 110 8.20 -11.57 0.46
N VAL A 111 9.24 -10.93 -0.10
CA VAL A 111 10.50 -10.68 0.61
C VAL A 111 10.29 -9.73 1.79
N MET A 112 9.51 -8.66 1.61
CA MET A 112 9.35 -7.60 2.60
C MET A 112 8.38 -7.95 3.74
N LEU A 113 7.32 -8.71 3.47
CA LEU A 113 6.32 -9.13 4.46
C LEU A 113 6.56 -10.53 5.01
N GLY A 114 7.45 -11.31 4.40
CA GLY A 114 7.76 -12.66 4.83
C GLY A 114 8.52 -12.73 6.16
N PRO A 115 8.81 -13.93 6.67
CA PRO A 115 9.43 -14.13 7.99
C PRO A 115 10.81 -13.48 8.18
N LYS A 116 11.53 -13.25 7.07
CA LYS A 116 12.85 -12.57 7.04
C LYS A 116 12.77 -11.15 6.49
N GLY A 117 11.57 -10.63 6.33
CA GLY A 117 11.31 -9.26 5.88
C GLY A 117 11.73 -8.22 6.91
N ASP A 118 11.56 -6.96 6.55
CA ASP A 118 11.92 -5.85 7.42
C ASP A 118 10.76 -5.49 8.37
N PRO A 119 10.96 -5.51 9.71
CA PRO A 119 9.89 -5.21 10.65
C PRO A 119 9.31 -3.79 10.51
N TYR A 120 10.12 -2.81 10.10
CA TYR A 120 9.65 -1.45 9.87
C TYR A 120 8.69 -1.43 8.68
N PHE A 121 9.01 -2.11 7.58
CA PHE A 121 8.09 -2.23 6.45
C PHE A 121 6.76 -2.88 6.84
N ALA A 122 6.80 -4.03 7.53
CA ALA A 122 5.61 -4.74 7.97
C ALA A 122 4.72 -3.86 8.87
N GLN A 123 5.34 -3.10 9.78
CA GLN A 123 4.65 -2.14 10.63
C GLN A 123 4.03 -0.99 9.81
N ARG A 124 4.78 -0.37 8.89
CA ARG A 124 4.26 0.73 8.06
C ARG A 124 3.13 0.27 7.15
N PHE A 125 3.23 -0.93 6.59
CA PHE A 125 2.20 -1.51 5.72
C PHE A 125 0.89 -1.69 6.48
N ARG A 126 0.97 -2.23 7.70
CA ARG A 126 -0.19 -2.32 8.60
C ARG A 126 -0.78 -0.95 8.93
N GLN A 127 0.06 0.00 9.34
CA GLN A 127 -0.39 1.36 9.71
C GLN A 127 -1.08 2.09 8.56
N ASN A 128 -0.54 1.98 7.34
CA ASN A 128 -1.16 2.61 6.17
C ASN A 128 -2.48 1.93 5.79
N THR A 129 -2.57 0.61 5.95
CA THR A 129 -3.83 -0.14 5.79
C THR A 129 -4.87 0.31 6.82
N GLU A 130 -4.49 0.45 8.08
CA GLU A 130 -5.36 0.93 9.16
C GLU A 130 -5.85 2.37 8.89
N LYS A 131 -4.96 3.29 8.51
CA LYS A 131 -5.30 4.67 8.14
C LYS A 131 -6.34 4.70 7.01
N ARG A 132 -6.16 3.88 5.97
CA ARG A 132 -7.10 3.78 4.85
C ARG A 132 -8.48 3.32 5.31
N PHE A 133 -8.55 2.28 6.15
CA PHE A 133 -9.82 1.81 6.71
C PHE A 133 -10.49 2.84 7.61
N ARG A 134 -9.72 3.55 8.44
CA ARG A 134 -10.24 4.62 9.30
C ARG A 134 -10.87 5.75 8.47
N SER A 135 -10.29 6.09 7.32
CA SER A 135 -10.85 7.07 6.39
C SER A 135 -12.18 6.59 5.79
N LEU A 136 -12.23 5.34 5.30
CA LEU A 136 -13.45 4.76 4.71
C LEU A 136 -14.64 4.70 5.68
N PHE A 137 -14.37 4.43 6.95
CA PHE A 137 -15.42 4.31 7.97
C PHE A 137 -15.68 5.62 8.74
N ALA A 138 -14.94 6.71 8.48
CA ALA A 138 -15.01 7.96 9.23
C ALA A 138 -16.44 8.50 9.45
N THR A 139 -17.34 8.26 8.49
CA THR A 139 -18.75 8.66 8.57
C THR A 139 -19.59 7.70 9.43
N ALA A 140 -19.37 6.39 9.31
CA ALA A 140 -20.03 5.37 10.13
C ALA A 140 -19.58 5.38 11.60
N LEU A 141 -18.43 6.01 11.88
CA LEU A 141 -17.87 6.19 13.22
C LEU A 141 -18.68 7.10 14.14
N LYS A 142 -19.57 7.94 13.60
CA LYS A 142 -20.34 8.90 14.40
C LYS A 142 -21.52 8.28 15.17
N GLU A 143 -21.90 7.04 14.89
CA GLU A 143 -23.11 6.40 15.44
C GLU A 143 -22.80 5.15 16.28
N LEU A 144 -21.80 5.22 17.17
CA LEU A 144 -21.43 4.08 18.02
C LEU A 144 -22.31 3.97 19.26
N GLN A 145 -22.84 2.75 19.48
CA GLN A 145 -23.56 2.37 20.71
C GLN A 145 -22.58 1.90 21.80
N PRO A 146 -22.87 2.18 23.09
CA PRO A 146 -21.95 1.95 24.21
C PRO A 146 -21.57 0.48 24.46
N ASP A 147 -22.38 -0.50 24.05
CA ASP A 147 -22.15 -1.94 24.28
C ASP A 147 -21.36 -2.64 23.15
N THR A 148 -20.66 -1.88 22.31
CA THR A 148 -19.90 -2.45 21.18
C THR A 148 -18.39 -2.40 21.41
N LEU A 149 -17.65 -3.32 20.77
CA LEU A 149 -16.18 -3.34 20.77
C LEU A 149 -15.62 -1.94 20.45
N PRO A 150 -14.59 -1.47 21.19
CA PRO A 150 -13.95 -0.19 20.90
C PRO A 150 -13.54 -0.12 19.43
N ILE A 151 -13.79 1.02 18.80
CA ILE A 151 -13.56 1.15 17.38
C ILE A 151 -12.10 0.93 16.99
N ASP A 152 -11.16 1.45 17.78
CA ASP A 152 -9.74 1.29 17.51
C ASP A 152 -9.33 -0.18 17.49
N LEU A 153 -9.97 -1.00 18.33
CA LEU A 153 -9.79 -2.44 18.33
C LEU A 153 -10.39 -3.08 17.07
N LYS A 154 -11.59 -2.68 16.63
CA LYS A 154 -12.17 -3.17 15.35
C LYS A 154 -11.28 -2.84 14.15
N LEU A 155 -10.83 -1.58 14.05
CA LEU A 155 -9.96 -1.13 12.95
C LEU A 155 -8.61 -1.85 12.96
N SER A 156 -8.03 -2.04 14.15
CA SER A 156 -6.81 -2.85 14.31
C SER A 156 -7.04 -4.28 13.83
N CYS A 157 -8.12 -4.95 14.26
CA CYS A 157 -8.44 -6.31 13.84
C CYS A 157 -8.63 -6.42 12.32
N ILE A 158 -9.31 -5.47 11.69
CA ILE A 158 -9.48 -5.44 10.23
C ILE A 158 -8.13 -5.28 9.54
N ALA A 159 -7.26 -4.38 10.01
CA ALA A 159 -5.93 -4.17 9.44
C ALA A 159 -5.04 -5.42 9.58
N TYR A 160 -5.07 -6.09 10.74
CA TYR A 160 -4.37 -7.36 10.95
C TYR A 160 -4.92 -8.50 10.08
N ALA A 161 -6.24 -8.62 9.95
CA ALA A 161 -6.87 -9.62 9.08
C ALA A 161 -6.50 -9.37 7.61
N GLY A 162 -6.53 -8.11 7.17
CA GLY A 162 -6.11 -7.69 5.85
C GLY A 162 -4.66 -8.05 5.56
N MET A 163 -3.75 -7.67 6.45
CA MET A 163 -2.33 -8.00 6.36
C MET A 163 -2.11 -9.52 6.32
N GLY A 164 -2.74 -10.27 7.22
CA GLY A 164 -2.62 -11.73 7.28
C GLY A 164 -3.09 -12.42 6.01
N ALA A 165 -4.23 -11.99 5.46
CA ALA A 165 -4.74 -12.52 4.20
C ALA A 165 -3.84 -12.16 3.01
N THR A 166 -3.25 -10.96 2.97
CA THR A 166 -2.26 -10.58 1.95
C THR A 166 -0.99 -11.44 2.04
N VAL A 167 -0.46 -11.66 3.25
CA VAL A 167 0.71 -12.52 3.46
C VAL A 167 0.42 -13.95 3.04
N TRP A 168 -0.69 -14.53 3.51
CA TRP A 168 -1.14 -15.85 3.10
C TRP A 168 -1.25 -15.97 1.58
N TRP A 169 -1.87 -14.99 0.92
CA TRP A 169 -2.03 -14.99 -0.54
C TRP A 169 -0.69 -14.96 -1.28
N LEU A 170 0.30 -14.22 -0.78
CA LEU A 170 1.65 -14.17 -1.36
C LEU A 170 2.45 -15.47 -1.13
N GLU A 171 2.29 -16.09 0.05
CA GLU A 171 2.92 -17.36 0.41
C GLU A 171 2.37 -18.54 -0.39
N GLN A 172 1.07 -18.53 -0.71
CA GLN A 172 0.43 -19.55 -1.54
C GLN A 172 0.57 -19.29 -3.05
N GLU A 173 1.50 -18.43 -3.46
CA GLU A 173 1.73 -18.06 -4.88
C GLU A 173 0.48 -17.51 -5.58
N GLN A 174 -0.30 -16.70 -4.85
CA GLN A 174 -1.45 -15.96 -5.36
C GLN A 174 -2.52 -16.86 -6.00
N PRO A 175 -3.12 -17.79 -5.23
CA PRO A 175 -3.98 -18.87 -5.74
C PRO A 175 -5.31 -18.38 -6.35
N CYS A 176 -5.60 -17.08 -6.24
CA CYS A 176 -6.78 -16.43 -6.79
C CYS A 176 -6.43 -15.01 -7.28
N PRO A 177 -7.23 -14.44 -8.20
CA PRO A 177 -7.04 -13.07 -8.65
C PRO A 177 -7.31 -12.04 -7.53
N PRO A 178 -6.75 -10.83 -7.61
CA PRO A 178 -6.89 -9.80 -6.57
C PRO A 178 -8.35 -9.39 -6.34
N GLU A 179 -9.21 -9.47 -7.35
CA GLU A 179 -10.66 -9.26 -7.24
C GLU A 179 -11.30 -10.23 -6.24
N GLN A 180 -10.94 -11.51 -6.30
CA GLN A 180 -11.51 -12.52 -5.41
C GLN A 180 -11.04 -12.33 -3.97
N LEU A 181 -9.76 -12.00 -3.78
CA LEU A 181 -9.22 -11.69 -2.46
C LEU A 181 -9.86 -10.42 -1.88
N ALA A 182 -10.10 -9.39 -2.70
CA ALA A 182 -10.78 -8.16 -2.27
C ALA A 182 -12.19 -8.46 -1.73
N ILE A 183 -12.93 -9.35 -2.38
CA ILE A 183 -14.26 -9.79 -1.90
C ILE A 183 -14.14 -10.46 -0.53
N TRP A 184 -13.20 -11.39 -0.35
CA TRP A 184 -12.99 -12.05 0.95
C TRP A 184 -12.57 -11.06 2.05
N LEU A 185 -11.73 -10.08 1.73
CA LEU A 185 -11.37 -8.99 2.66
C LEU A 185 -12.57 -8.12 3.02
N GLY A 186 -13.45 -7.82 2.05
CA GLY A 186 -14.72 -7.14 2.29
C GLY A 186 -15.62 -7.92 3.26
N GLN A 187 -15.73 -9.23 3.08
CA GLN A 187 -16.50 -10.11 3.97
C GLN A 187 -15.91 -10.17 5.39
N LEU A 188 -14.59 -10.35 5.51
CA LEU A 188 -13.89 -10.36 6.80
C LEU A 188 -14.05 -9.02 7.53
N SER A 189 -13.84 -7.91 6.82
CA SER A 189 -14.01 -6.59 7.41
C SER A 189 -15.45 -6.36 7.87
N SER A 190 -16.46 -6.74 7.08
CA SER A 190 -17.86 -6.64 7.47
C SER A 190 -18.20 -7.50 8.70
N ALA A 191 -17.65 -8.72 8.79
CA ALA A 191 -17.85 -9.61 9.93
C ALA A 191 -17.26 -9.03 11.22
N ILE A 192 -16.05 -8.46 11.17
CA ILE A 192 -15.38 -7.82 12.32
C ILE A 192 -16.09 -6.52 12.72
N ALA A 193 -16.51 -5.74 11.72
CA ALA A 193 -17.14 -4.45 11.91
C ALA A 193 -18.52 -4.59 12.61
N GLY A 194 -19.23 -5.67 12.31
CA GLY A 194 -20.56 -5.97 12.82
C GLY A 194 -21.65 -5.08 12.19
N PRO A 195 -22.91 -5.19 12.65
CA PRO A 195 -24.03 -4.43 12.08
C PRO A 195 -23.88 -2.91 12.20
N SER A 196 -23.06 -2.42 13.13
CA SER A 196 -22.85 -1.00 13.44
C SER A 196 -22.02 -0.22 12.41
N LEU A 197 -21.43 -0.88 11.42
CA LEU A 197 -20.51 -0.28 10.45
C LEU A 197 -20.90 -0.59 8.99
N LYS A 198 -22.14 -1.02 8.75
CA LYS A 198 -22.63 -1.16 7.37
C LYS A 198 -22.69 0.21 6.70
N PRO A 199 -22.10 0.40 5.51
CA PRO A 199 -22.34 1.62 4.74
C PRO A 199 -23.85 1.73 4.48
N ASN A 200 -24.43 2.90 4.74
CA ASN A 200 -25.84 3.16 4.45
C ASN A 200 -26.14 2.81 2.98
N LYS A 201 -27.25 2.10 2.77
CA LYS A 201 -27.73 1.63 1.46
C LYS A 201 -27.95 2.76 0.46
#